data_AF-F4WCG5-F1
#
_entry.id   AF-F4WCG5-F1
#
_cell.length_a   1.000
_cell.length_b   1.000
_cell.length_c   1.000
_cell.angle_alpha   90.00
_cell.angle_beta   90.00
_cell.angle_gamma   90.00
#
_symmetry.space_group_name_H-M   'P 1'
#
loop_
_entity.id
_entity.type
_entity.pdbx_description
1 polymer ?
#
loop_
_entity_poly.entity_id
_entity_poly.type
_entity_poly.pdbx_seq_one_letter_code
_entity_poly.pdbx_strand_id
1 'polypeptide(L)'
;MVVSIGWNPYYKNEKKSMEVHLLHKFQRDLYGEELKIIISGYIRPEKDFSSLDELVTEIKNDIAIAERQLEEPVVNKLKNDDFLMINKTYL
;
A
#
# COMPACT_ATOMS: atom_id res chain seq x y z
N MET A 1 -1.73 -3.08 -4.44
CA MET A 1 -1.09 -2.87 -3.12
C MET A 1 -2.13 -2.23 -2.21
N VAL A 2 -1.95 -2.31 -0.89
CA VAL A 2 -2.67 -1.46 0.08
C VAL A 2 -1.65 -0.69 0.90
N VAL A 3 -2.01 0.53 1.33
CA VAL A 3 -1.15 1.38 2.16
C VAL A 3 -1.88 1.72 3.45
N SER A 4 -1.23 1.46 4.58
CA SER A 4 -1.64 2.00 5.88
C SER A 4 -0.89 3.31 6.11
N ILE A 5 -1.61 4.40 6.38
CA ILE A 5 -1.03 5.70 6.73
C ILE A 5 -1.60 6.08 8.09
N GLY A 6 -0.73 6.16 9.09
CA GLY A 6 -1.14 6.35 10.48
C GLY A 6 -0.19 7.23 11.27
N TRP A 7 -0.48 7.41 12.55
CA TRP A 7 0.41 8.10 13.47
C TRP A 7 1.26 7.10 14.23
N ASN A 8 2.56 7.38 14.37
CA ASN A 8 3.44 6.53 15.15
C ASN A 8 3.44 6.93 16.64
N PRO A 9 2.84 6.13 17.54
CA PRO A 9 2.75 6.46 18.96
C PRO A 9 4.11 6.49 19.67
N TYR A 10 5.15 5.86 19.11
CA TYR A 10 6.48 5.77 19.71
C TYR A 10 7.34 7.04 19.51
N TYR A 11 7.01 7.88 18.53
CA TYR A 11 7.76 9.10 18.20
C TYR A 11 6.96 10.38 18.53
N LYS A 12 6.19 10.35 19.63
CA LYS A 12 5.38 11.48 20.12
C LYS A 12 4.42 12.07 19.08
N ASN A 13 3.92 11.26 18.14
CA ASN A 13 2.97 11.67 17.10
C ASN A 13 3.43 12.89 16.27
N GLU A 14 4.73 13.17 16.14
CA GLU A 14 5.20 14.32 15.35
C GLU A 14 5.21 14.00 13.84
N LYS A 15 5.17 12.72 13.46
CA LYS A 15 5.26 12.27 12.07
C LYS A 15 4.29 11.13 11.79
N LYS A 16 3.69 11.17 10.59
CA LYS A 16 2.90 10.05 10.05
C LYS A 16 3.84 8.92 9.60
N SER A 17 3.43 7.68 9.85
CA SER A 17 4.01 6.48 9.24
C SER A 17 3.25 6.11 7.97
N MET A 18 3.95 5.42 7.06
CA MET A 18 3.36 4.84 5.87
C MET A 18 3.92 3.43 5.69
N GLU A 19 3.03 2.45 5.56
CA GLU A 19 3.37 1.04 5.42
C GLU A 19 2.65 0.46 4.21
N VAL A 20 3.38 -0.18 3.30
CA VAL A 20 2.85 -0.71 2.03
C VAL A 20 2.84 -2.23 2.08
N HIS A 21 1.68 -2.83 1.78
CA HIS A 21 1.57 -4.26 1.51
C HIS A 21 1.38 -4.49 0.01
N LEU A 22 2.42 -5.05 -0.62
CA LEU A 22 2.39 -5.44 -2.03
C LEU A 22 1.54 -6.70 -2.19
N LEU A 23 0.58 -6.68 -3.12
CA LEU A 23 -0.28 -7.83 -3.44
C LEU A 23 0.46 -8.80 -4.38
N HIS A 24 1.70 -9.11 -4.03
CA HIS A 24 2.58 -10.00 -4.77
C HIS A 24 3.52 -10.67 -3.78
N LYS A 25 3.67 -11.99 -3.89
CA LYS A 25 4.58 -12.75 -3.05
C LYS A 25 5.98 -12.77 -3.66
N PHE A 26 6.86 -11.95 -3.11
CA PHE A 26 8.28 -11.98 -3.45
C PHE A 26 8.98 -13.18 -2.81
N GLN A 27 10.01 -13.70 -3.47
CA GLN A 27 10.84 -14.79 -2.95
C GLN A 27 12.00 -14.30 -2.06
N ARG A 28 12.20 -12.99 -1.98
CA ARG A 28 13.23 -12.33 -1.17
C ARG A 28 12.69 -11.06 -0.54
N ASP A 29 13.40 -10.56 0.46
CA ASP A 29 13.16 -9.23 1.00
C ASP A 29 13.66 -8.14 0.02
N LEU A 30 13.04 -6.96 0.14
CA LEU A 30 13.30 -5.79 -0.70
C LEU A 30 13.97 -4.64 0.09
N TYR A 31 14.61 -4.94 1.22
CA TYR A 31 15.33 -3.93 1.99
C TYR A 31 16.44 -3.30 1.16
N GLY A 32 16.55 -1.96 1.21
CA GLY A 32 17.52 -1.19 0.45
C GLY A 32 17.10 -0.88 -1.00
N GLU A 33 16.01 -1.47 -1.49
CA GLU A 33 15.47 -1.17 -2.82
C GLU A 33 14.59 0.09 -2.79
N GLU A 34 14.54 0.82 -3.91
CA GLU A 34 13.59 1.92 -4.08
C GLU A 34 12.20 1.37 -4.43
N LEU A 35 11.17 1.82 -3.69
CA LEU A 35 9.78 1.48 -3.96
C LEU A 35 9.02 2.71 -4.49
N LYS A 36 8.56 2.64 -5.73
CA LYS A 36 7.63 3.61 -6.33
C LYS A 36 6.20 3.13 -6.21
N ILE A 37 5.29 4.00 -5.75
CA ILE A 37 3.86 3.70 -5.62
C ILE A 37 3.01 4.86 -6.12
N ILE A 38 1.83 4.54 -6.65
CA ILE A 38 0.77 5.51 -6.94
C ILE A 38 -0.41 5.15 -6.03
N ILE A 39 -0.83 6.08 -5.18
CA ILE A 39 -2.02 5.92 -4.33
C ILE A 39 -3.24 6.37 -5.15
N SER A 40 -4.10 5.40 -5.50
CA SER A 40 -5.19 5.62 -6.46
C SER A 40 -6.59 5.68 -5.84
N GLY A 41 -6.69 5.51 -4.52
CA GLY A 41 -7.98 5.47 -3.83
C GLY A 41 -7.84 5.40 -2.32
N TYR A 42 -8.97 5.57 -1.64
CA TYR A 42 -9.10 5.51 -0.19
C TYR A 42 -10.15 4.45 0.19
N ILE A 43 -9.80 3.57 1.13
CA ILE A 43 -10.66 2.47 1.55
C ILE A 43 -11.44 2.85 2.81
N ARG A 44 -10.75 3.23 3.89
CA ARG A 44 -11.35 3.53 5.21
C ARG A 44 -10.40 4.31 6.12
N PRO A 45 -10.90 4.95 7.20
CA PRO A 45 -10.06 5.53 8.23
C PRO A 45 -9.37 4.46 9.10
N GLU A 46 -8.38 4.89 9.89
CA GLU A 46 -7.84 4.09 11.00
C GLU A 46 -8.97 3.68 11.95
N LYS A 47 -8.88 2.46 12.48
CA LYS A 47 -9.89 1.85 13.33
C LYS A 47 -9.18 1.07 14.42
N ASP A 48 -9.66 1.20 15.64
CA ASP A 48 -9.23 0.36 16.76
C ASP A 48 -9.87 -1.02 16.65
N PHE A 49 -9.11 -2.07 16.95
CA PHE A 49 -9.59 -3.46 16.93
C PHE A 49 -9.52 -4.04 18.33
N SER A 50 -10.55 -4.80 18.71
CA SER A 50 -10.62 -5.42 20.03
C SER A 50 -9.84 -6.73 20.11
N SER A 51 -9.44 -7.30 18.96
CA SER A 51 -8.64 -8.52 18.86
C SER A 51 -7.76 -8.56 17.61
N LEU A 52 -6.76 -9.46 17.64
CA LEU A 52 -5.91 -9.74 16.47
C LEU A 52 -6.72 -10.31 15.29
N ASP A 53 -7.70 -11.17 15.56
CA ASP A 53 -8.53 -11.78 14.52
C ASP A 53 -9.39 -10.75 13.79
N GLU A 54 -9.93 -9.76 14.50
CA GLU A 54 -10.64 -8.63 13.89
C GLU A 54 -9.70 -7.81 12.99
N LEU A 55 -8.50 -7.48 13.46
CA LEU A 55 -7.49 -6.76 12.68
C LEU A 55 -7.14 -7.53 11.40
N VAL A 56 -6.83 -8.82 11.51
CA VAL A 56 -6.49 -9.67 10.35
C VAL A 56 -7.65 -9.75 9.37
N THR A 57 -8.88 -9.86 9.87
CA THR A 57 -10.09 -9.90 9.04
C THR A 57 -10.27 -8.59 8.28
N GLU A 58 -10.09 -7.45 8.96
CA GLU A 58 -10.22 -6.14 8.32
C GLU A 58 -9.14 -5.92 7.26
N ILE A 59 -7.88 -6.30 7.52
CA ILE A 59 -6.80 -6.22 6.52
C ILE A 59 -7.13 -7.07 5.28
N LYS A 60 -7.67 -8.29 5.47
CA LYS A 60 -8.10 -9.12 4.34
C LYS A 60 -9.23 -8.49 3.53
N ASN A 61 -10.17 -7.82 4.20
CA ASN A 61 -11.23 -7.07 3.54
C ASN A 61 -10.64 -5.89 2.73
N ASP A 62 -9.70 -5.14 3.30
CA ASP A 62 -9.01 -4.04 2.62
C ASP A 62 -8.31 -4.53 1.35
N ILE A 63 -7.62 -5.68 1.42
CA ILE A 63 -6.99 -6.32 0.27
C ILE A 63 -8.04 -6.67 -0.80
N ALA A 64 -9.13 -7.32 -0.43
CA ALA A 64 -10.18 -7.71 -1.37
C ALA A 64 -10.87 -6.50 -2.03
N ILE A 65 -11.04 -5.40 -1.30
CA ILE A 65 -11.55 -4.14 -1.85
C ILE A 65 -10.55 -3.56 -2.85
N ALA A 66 -9.27 -3.51 -2.49
CA ALA A 66 -8.22 -2.99 -3.36
C ALA A 66 -8.11 -3.80 -4.65
N GLU A 67 -8.13 -5.14 -4.59
CA GLU A 67 -8.11 -5.99 -5.78
C GLU A 67 -9.23 -5.66 -6.76
N ARG A 68 -10.45 -5.43 -6.26
CA ARG A 68 -11.59 -5.04 -7.11
C ARG A 68 -11.41 -3.63 -7.68
N GLN A 69 -11.06 -2.66 -6.84
CA GLN A 69 -10.91 -1.26 -7.26
C GLN A 69 -9.76 -1.06 -8.26
N LEU A 70 -8.69 -1.85 -8.17
CA LEU A 70 -7.55 -1.79 -9.09
C LEU A 70 -7.87 -2.32 -10.50
N GLU A 71 -8.98 -3.04 -10.66
CA GLU A 71 -9.47 -3.49 -11.97
C GLU A 71 -10.42 -2.48 -12.64
N GLU A 72 -10.84 -1.43 -11.94
CA GLU A 72 -11.62 -0.34 -12.53
C GLU A 72 -10.81 0.34 -13.66
N PRO A 73 -11.39 0.57 -14.86
CA PRO A 73 -10.63 1.02 -16.04
C PRO A 73 -9.84 2.31 -15.83
N VAL A 74 -10.32 3.22 -14.99
CA VAL A 74 -9.63 4.49 -14.67
C VAL A 74 -8.37 4.22 -13.84
N VAL A 75 -8.48 3.35 -12.84
CA VAL A 75 -7.38 3.01 -11.92
C VAL A 75 -6.39 2.08 -12.59
N ASN A 76 -6.88 1.09 -13.34
CA ASN A 76 -6.04 0.08 -14.00
C ASN A 76 -5.05 0.70 -14.99
N LYS A 77 -5.43 1.81 -15.65
CA LYS A 77 -4.54 2.57 -16.55
C LYS A 77 -3.26 3.06 -15.87
N LEU A 78 -3.32 3.35 -14.56
CA LEU A 78 -2.16 3.82 -13.78
C LEU A 78 -1.04 2.78 -13.71
N LYS A 79 -1.32 1.49 -13.98
CA LYS A 79 -0.27 0.44 -14.05
C LYS A 79 0.79 0.75 -15.11
N ASN A 80 0.46 1.54 -16.14
CA ASN A 80 1.36 1.92 -17.22
C ASN A 80 1.84 3.38 -17.12
N ASP A 81 1.67 4.03 -15.97
CA ASP A 81 2.10 5.41 -15.78
C ASP A 81 3.63 5.54 -15.89
N ASP A 82 4.11 6.57 -16.59
CA ASP A 82 5.53 6.82 -16.83
C ASP A 82 6.33 6.94 -15.53
N PHE A 83 5.71 7.37 -14.43
CA PHE A 83 6.34 7.43 -13.10
C PHE A 83 6.86 6.07 -12.64
N LEU A 84 6.11 5.00 -12.92
CA LEU A 84 6.44 3.63 -12.54
C LEU A 84 7.50 3.00 -13.46
N MET A 85 7.71 3.58 -14.64
CA MET A 85 8.71 3.08 -15.58
C MET A 85 10.11 3.43 -15.09
N ILE A 86 11.03 2.46 -15.18
CA ILE A 86 12.45 2.71 -14.93
C ILE A 86 13.04 3.26 -16.22
N ASN A 87 13.28 4.57 -16.27
CA ASN A 87 14.16 5.14 -17.27
C ASN A 87 15.57 4.66 -16.99
N LYS A 88 15.98 3.57 -17.68
CA LYS A 88 17.37 3.14 -17.73
C LYS A 88 18.15 4.15 -18.57
N THR A 89 18.48 5.30 -17.99
CA THR A 89 19.55 6.13 -18.52
C THR A 89 20.86 5.46 -18.13
N TYR A 90 21.33 4.55 -18.97
CA TYR A 90 22.70 4.05 -18.87
C TYR A 90 23.65 5.22 -19.22
N LEU A 91 24.51 5.58 -18.26
CA LEU A 91 25.80 6.24 -18.55
C LEU A 91 26.84 5.16 -18.83
#